data_AF-A0A0Q8IZT7-F1
#
_entry.id   AF-A0A0Q8IZT7-F1
#
_cell.length_a   1.000
_cell.length_b   1.000
_cell.length_c   1.000
_cell.angle_alpha   90.00
_cell.angle_beta   90.00
_cell.angle_gamma   90.00
#
_symmetry.space_group_name_H-M   'P 1'
#
loop_
_entity.id
_entity.type
_entity.pdbx_description
1 polymer ?
#
loop_
_entity_poly.entity_id
_entity_poly.type
_entity_poly.pdbx_seq_one_letter_code
_entity_poly.pdbx_strand_id
1 'polypeptide(L)' 'MNKRSGLLAITGVAGLIALGSVVARPPPSLPGHDYDIQYYSDAELTQRIGGERWTCSGEHLSWGQTSGYRFYSQMPCGTE' A
#
# COMPACT_ATOMS: atom_id res chain seq x y z
N MET A 1 -19.38 -58.90 15.12
CA MET A 1 -18.49 -58.40 14.05
C MET A 1 -19.10 -57.14 13.46
N ASN A 2 -18.40 -56.01 13.55
CA ASN A 2 -18.31 -54.96 12.54
C ASN A 2 -17.29 -53.91 13.03
N LYS A 3 -16.09 -54.03 12.48
CA LYS A 3 -14.95 -53.11 12.66
C LYS A 3 -15.23 -51.81 11.91
N ARG A 4 -15.02 -50.66 12.53
CA ARG A 4 -14.45 -49.47 11.89
C ARG A 4 -13.64 -48.67 12.91
N SER A 5 -12.35 -48.95 12.95
CA SER A 5 -11.32 -48.01 13.42
C SER A 5 -11.22 -46.84 12.44
N GLY A 6 -10.99 -45.64 12.98
CA GLY A 6 -10.68 -44.44 12.21
C GLY A 6 -10.23 -43.33 13.14
N LEU A 7 -8.94 -43.37 13.51
CA LEU A 7 -8.19 -42.31 14.19
C LEU A 7 -7.95 -41.11 13.25
N LEU A 8 -7.59 -39.96 13.84
CA LEU A 8 -6.97 -38.74 13.25
C LEU A 8 -7.99 -37.70 12.72
N ALA A 9 -7.84 -36.38 12.92
CA ALA A 9 -6.63 -35.59 13.20
C ALA A 9 -6.93 -34.30 13.98
N ILE A 10 -5.95 -33.92 14.80
CA ILE A 10 -5.70 -32.62 15.42
C ILE A 10 -5.33 -31.60 14.31
N THR A 11 -5.56 -30.31 14.56
CA THR A 11 -5.02 -29.05 13.94
C THR A 11 -6.17 -28.17 13.43
N GLY A 12 -6.39 -26.95 13.92
CA GLY A 12 -5.45 -25.89 14.22
C GLY A 12 -5.43 -24.91 13.05
N VAL A 13 -6.35 -23.94 13.01
CA VAL A 13 -6.23 -22.76 12.15
C VAL A 13 -6.59 -21.53 12.98
N ALA A 14 -5.53 -20.97 13.55
CA ALA A 14 -5.50 -19.61 14.02
C ALA A 14 -5.74 -18.64 12.85
N GLY A 15 -6.29 -17.48 13.21
CA GLY A 15 -5.97 -16.24 12.52
C GLY A 15 -6.85 -15.94 11.31
N LEU A 16 -7.58 -14.84 11.43
CA LEU A 16 -7.47 -13.73 10.50
C LEU A 16 -8.11 -12.53 11.22
N ILE A 17 -7.31 -11.90 12.09
CA ILE A 17 -7.57 -10.51 12.46
C ILE A 17 -7.33 -9.74 11.17
N ALA A 18 -8.42 -9.41 10.46
CA ALA A 18 -8.39 -8.46 9.38
C ALA A 18 -8.05 -7.09 9.99
N LEU A 19 -6.75 -6.83 10.16
CA LEU A 19 -6.24 -5.48 10.35
C LEU A 19 -6.55 -4.75 9.05
N GLY A 20 -7.72 -4.10 9.01
CA GLY A 20 -8.06 -3.15 7.97
C GLY A 20 -6.99 -2.09 7.97
N SER A 21 -6.01 -2.23 7.08
CA SER A 21 -5.05 -1.19 6.77
C SER A 21 -5.88 -0.05 6.20
N VAL A 22 -6.11 0.96 7.04
CA VAL A 22 -6.73 2.21 6.63
C VAL A 22 -5.77 2.82 5.62
N VAL A 23 -6.03 2.60 4.34
CA VAL A 23 -5.26 3.24 3.27
C VAL A 23 -5.61 4.71 3.36
N ALA A 24 -4.83 5.48 4.12
CA ALA A 24 -5.01 6.92 4.19
C ALA A 24 -4.93 7.41 2.74
N ARG A 25 -6.02 7.87 2.16
CA ARG A 25 -5.96 8.43 0.81
C ARG A 25 -5.03 9.65 0.90
N PRO A 26 -4.10 9.82 -0.05
CA PRO A 26 -3.28 11.02 -0.10
C PRO A 26 -4.19 12.25 -0.03
N PRO A 27 -3.78 13.33 0.65
CA PRO A 27 -4.57 14.56 0.66
C PRO A 27 -4.83 15.01 -0.78
N PRO A 28 -6.01 15.59 -1.07
CA PRO A 28 -6.29 16.15 -2.38
C PRO A 28 -5.22 17.17 -2.72
N SER A 29 -4.69 17.10 -3.94
CA SER A 29 -3.63 17.99 -4.42
C SER A 29 -4.03 19.45 -4.17
N LEU A 30 -3.35 20.15 -3.25
CA LEU A 30 -3.56 21.57 -3.04
C LEU A 30 -3.09 22.31 -4.31
N PRO A 31 -3.87 23.29 -4.80
CA PRO A 31 -3.43 24.15 -5.88
C PRO A 31 -2.05 24.76 -5.58
N GLY A 32 -1.16 24.77 -6.56
CA GLY A 32 0.18 25.32 -6.40
C GLY A 32 1.16 24.45 -5.61
N HIS A 33 0.92 23.13 -5.52
CA HIS A 33 1.90 22.17 -5.02
C HIS A 33 2.05 20.98 -5.96
N ASP A 34 3.28 20.46 -6.06
CA ASP A 34 3.58 19.15 -6.61
C ASP A 34 3.51 18.10 -5.50
N TYR A 35 2.93 16.95 -5.79
CA TYR A 35 2.80 15.82 -4.88
C TYR A 35 3.47 14.61 -5.48
N ASP A 36 4.37 13.97 -4.76
CA ASP A 36 5.02 12.72 -5.16
C ASP A 36 4.77 11.64 -4.10
N ILE A 37 4.23 10.51 -4.55
CA ILE A 37 4.01 9.32 -3.75
C ILE A 37 4.84 8.20 -4.34
N GLN A 38 5.62 7.54 -3.50
CA GLN A 38 6.40 6.38 -3.90
C GLN A 38 5.94 5.16 -3.12
N TYR A 39 5.63 4.08 -3.83
CA TYR A 39 5.19 2.81 -3.26
C TYR A 39 6.34 1.81 -3.21
N TYR A 40 6.43 1.06 -2.12
CA TYR A 40 7.50 0.12 -1.83
C TYR A 40 6.95 -1.29 -1.54
N SER A 41 7.78 -2.31 -1.73
CA SER A 41 7.42 -3.72 -1.45
C SER A 41 7.29 -4.04 0.04
N ASP A 42 7.91 -3.25 0.90
CA ASP A 42 8.14 -3.55 2.32
C ASP A 42 8.11 -2.27 3.16
N ALA A 43 7.90 -2.45 4.48
CA ALA A 43 7.81 -1.36 5.44
C ALA A 43 9.14 -0.63 5.68
N GLU A 44 10.25 -1.24 5.30
CA GLU A 44 11.61 -0.69 5.40
C GLU A 44 11.93 0.23 4.20
N LEU A 45 10.99 0.33 3.24
CA LEU A 45 11.09 1.16 2.04
C LEU A 45 12.32 0.82 1.18
N THR A 46 12.68 -0.47 1.09
CA THR A 46 13.93 -0.89 0.42
C THR A 46 13.82 -0.94 -1.10
N GLN A 47 12.69 -1.44 -1.63
CA GLN A 47 12.47 -1.56 -3.08
C GLN A 47 11.21 -0.81 -3.51
N ARG A 48 11.38 0.18 -4.39
CA ARG A 48 10.29 0.92 -5.01
C ARG A 48 9.63 0.09 -6.11
N ILE A 49 8.31 -0.03 -6.05
CA ILE A 49 7.49 -0.82 -6.97
C ILE A 49 6.48 0.01 -7.78
N GLY A 50 6.30 1.28 -7.44
CA GLY A 50 5.42 2.20 -8.17
C GLY A 50 5.45 3.62 -7.64
N GLY A 51 4.62 4.48 -8.21
CA GLY A 51 4.42 5.84 -7.73
C GLY A 51 3.26 6.56 -8.39
N GLU A 52 2.86 7.66 -7.75
CA GLU A 52 1.86 8.61 -8.22
C GLU A 52 2.43 10.02 -8.06
N ARG A 53 2.25 10.89 -9.06
CA ARG A 53 2.69 12.28 -9.02
C ARG A 53 1.60 13.21 -9.54
N TRP A 54 1.28 14.24 -8.78
CA TRP A 54 0.42 15.35 -9.23
C TRP A 54 1.27 16.57 -9.42
N THR A 55 1.45 16.99 -10.66
CA THR A 55 2.27 18.14 -11.00
C THR A 55 1.54 19.45 -10.72
N CYS A 56 2.32 20.52 -10.68
CA CYS A 56 1.83 21.89 -10.63
C CYS A 56 0.89 22.28 -11.77
N SER A 57 1.03 21.65 -12.94
CA SER A 57 0.15 21.84 -14.11
C SER A 57 -1.19 21.13 -13.95
N GLY A 58 -1.39 20.36 -12.86
CA GLY A 58 -2.58 19.54 -12.64
C GLY A 58 -2.54 18.20 -13.37
N GLU A 59 -1.39 17.81 -13.90
CA GLU A 59 -1.23 16.49 -14.52
C GLU A 59 -1.04 15.44 -13.44
N HIS A 60 -1.72 14.31 -13.60
CA HIS A 60 -1.54 13.15 -12.74
C HIS A 60 -0.80 12.05 -13.50
N LEU A 61 0.34 11.63 -12.95
CA LEU A 61 1.19 10.57 -13.48
C LEU A 61 1.15 9.40 -12.50
N SER A 62 0.93 8.19 -12.99
CA SER A 62 0.95 6.98 -12.15
C SER A 62 1.69 5.86 -12.86
N TRP A 63 2.49 5.07 -12.13
CA TRP A 63 3.23 3.95 -12.68
C TRP A 63 3.41 2.82 -11.68
N GLY A 64 3.61 1.60 -12.20
CA GLY A 64 3.93 0.44 -11.38
C GLY A 64 2.76 -0.03 -10.52
N GLN A 65 3.06 -0.50 -9.29
CA GLN A 65 2.11 -1.06 -8.34
C GLN A 65 1.94 -0.15 -7.11
N THR A 66 0.73 -0.13 -6.56
CA THR A 66 0.43 0.53 -5.29
C THR A 66 0.63 -0.43 -4.12
N SER A 67 1.10 0.07 -2.97
CA SER A 67 1.16 -0.69 -1.72
C SER A 67 0.81 0.18 -0.51
N GLY A 68 0.66 -0.48 0.65
CA GLY A 68 0.51 0.21 1.93
C GLY A 68 1.80 0.84 2.44
N TYR A 69 2.96 0.43 1.91
CA TYR A 69 4.27 0.95 2.29
C TYR A 69 4.67 2.06 1.32
N ARG A 70 4.58 3.30 1.78
CA ARG A 70 4.70 4.44 0.87
C ARG A 70 5.32 5.64 1.55
N PHE A 71 6.00 6.43 0.74
CA PHE A 71 6.57 7.71 1.11
C PHE A 71 5.81 8.84 0.42
N TYR A 72 5.66 9.96 1.13
CA TYR A 72 4.94 11.15 0.66
C TYR A 72 5.87 12.35 0.65
N SER A 73 5.94 13.02 -0.49
CA SER A 73 6.60 14.31 -0.65
C SER A 73 5.63 15.33 -1.21
N GLN A 74 5.73 16.56 -0.73
CA GLN A 74 4.98 17.71 -1.23
C GLN A 74 5.94 18.88 -1.37
N MET A 75 5.88 19.57 -2.51
CA MET A 75 6.69 20.74 -2.80
C MET A 75 5.82 21.87 -3.36
N PRO A 76 6.00 23.12 -2.92
CA PRO A 76 5.30 24.25 -3.53
C PRO A 76 5.78 24.46 -4.97
N CYS A 77 4.86 24.87 -5.84
CA CYS A 77 5.16 25.21 -7.23
C CYS A 77 5.88 26.57 -7.31
N GLY A 78 6.90 26.67 -8.17
CA GLY A 78 7.63 27.93 -8.39
C GLY A 78 8.82 28.18 -7.47
N THR A 79 9.35 27.14 -6.80
CA THR A 79 10.62 27.21 -6.06
C THR A 79 11.83 26.70 -6.86
N GLU A 80 11.72 26.63 -8.18
CA GLU A 80 12.85 26.36 -9.09
C GLU A 80 13.58 27.64 -9.49
#